data_AF-A0A8X8YJD6-F1
#
_entry.id   AF-A0A8X8YJD6-F1
#
_cell.length_a   1.000
_cell.length_b   1.000
_cell.length_c   1.000
_cell.angle_alpha   90.00
_cell.angle_beta   90.00
_cell.angle_gamma   90.00
#
_symmetry.space_group_name_H-M   'P 1'
#
loop_
_entity.id
_entity.type
_entity.pdbx_description
1 polymer ?
#
loop_
_entity_poly.entity_id
_entity_poly.type
_entity_poly.pdbx_seq_one_letter_code
_entity_poly.pdbx_strand_id
1 'polypeptide(L)' 'MEKLYLLAVGHYRGGDYQRSRHFLEKCLEIAPHWKQPLSLKKNVEERITKDGVIGIGIAVTAVSLIGIAAAALARRG' A
#
# COMPACT_ATOMS: atom_id res chain seq x y z
N MET A 1 -10.38 -12.88 14.32
CA MET A 1 -9.34 -11.85 14.16
C MET A 1 -7.94 -12.44 14.31
N GLU A 2 -7.58 -12.93 15.49
CA GLU A 2 -6.24 -13.49 15.73
C GLU A 2 -5.88 -14.66 14.81
N LYS A 3 -6.82 -15.59 14.55
CA LYS A 3 -6.61 -16.71 13.60
C LYS A 3 -6.30 -16.26 12.16
N LEU A 4 -6.94 -15.19 11.68
CA LEU A 4 -6.69 -14.64 10.34
C LEU A 4 -5.31 -13.96 10.27
N TYR A 5 -4.93 -13.27 11.35
CA TYR A 5 -3.60 -12.68 11.46
C TYR A 5 -2.50 -13.76 11.50
N LEU A 6 -2.70 -14.84 12.27
CA LEU A 6 -1.76 -15.97 12.30
C LEU A 6 -1.63 -16.64 10.92
N LEU A 7 -2.73 -16.76 10.18
CA LEU A 7 -2.70 -17.28 8.81
C LEU A 7 -1.92 -16.34 7.87
N ALA A 8 -2.12 -15.03 7.98
CA ALA A 8 -1.34 -14.04 7.25
C ALA A 8 0.15 -14.13 7.57
N VAL A 9 0.52 -14.26 8.85
CA VAL A 9 1.91 -14.45 9.29
C VAL A 9 2.50 -15.74 8.70
N GLY A 10 1.74 -16.82 8.65
CA GLY A 10 2.14 -18.07 8.01
C GLY A 10 2.49 -17.87 6.54
N HIS A 11 1.63 -17.19 5.78
CA HIS A 11 1.88 -16.87 4.37
C HIS A 11 3.07 -15.91 4.18
N TYR A 12 3.21 -14.87 5.02
CA TYR A 12 4.35 -13.96 4.98
C TYR A 12 5.68 -14.70 5.17
N ARG A 13 5.75 -15.61 6.15
CA ARG A 13 6.94 -16.43 6.42
C ARG A 13 7.20 -17.46 5.31
N GLY A 14 6.15 -17.93 4.65
CA GLY A 14 6.24 -18.82 3.49
C GLY A 14 6.58 -18.12 2.17
N GLY A 15 6.74 -16.78 2.18
CA GLY A 15 7.04 -16.00 0.97
C GLY A 15 5.83 -15.71 0.07
N ASP A 16 4.63 -16.16 0.44
CA ASP A 16 3.40 -15.86 -0.30
C ASP A 16 2.82 -14.51 0.17
N TYR A 17 3.48 -13.44 -0.24
CA TYR A 17 3.12 -12.07 0.16
C TYR A 17 1.74 -11.65 -0.37
N GLN A 18 1.31 -12.17 -1.53
CA GLN A 18 0.00 -11.87 -2.10
C GLN A 18 -1.12 -12.41 -1.21
N ARG A 19 -1.06 -13.70 -0.81
CA ARG A 19 -2.04 -14.26 0.13
C ARG A 19 -1.95 -13.62 1.49
N SER A 20 -0.74 -13.33 1.98
CA SER A 20 -0.57 -12.59 3.24
C SER A 20 -1.30 -11.25 3.22
N ARG A 21 -1.18 -10.46 2.14
CA ARG A 21 -1.87 -9.17 2.00
C ARG A 21 -3.39 -9.31 2.07
N HIS A 22 -3.95 -10.27 1.34
CA HIS A 22 -5.40 -10.53 1.32
C HIS A 22 -5.98 -10.82 2.71
N PHE A 23 -5.30 -11.64 3.52
CA PHE A 23 -5.76 -11.93 4.87
C PHE A 23 -5.62 -10.73 5.83
N LEU A 24 -4.62 -9.87 5.60
CA LEU A 24 -4.45 -8.65 6.38
C LEU A 24 -5.53 -7.61 6.06
N GLU A 25 -5.94 -7.51 4.79
CA GLU A 25 -7.05 -6.65 4.37
C GLU A 25 -8.35 -7.07 5.04
N LYS A 26 -8.68 -8.36 5.03
CA LYS A 26 -9.84 -8.88 5.78
C LYS A 26 -9.77 -8.61 7.29
N CYS A 27 -8.58 -8.68 7.89
CA CYS A 27 -8.41 -8.29 9.29
C CYS A 27 -8.73 -6.81 9.52
N LEU A 28 -8.38 -5.94 8.57
CA LEU A 28 -8.59 -4.51 8.68
C LEU A 28 -10.01 -4.08 8.28
N GLU A 29 -10.70 -4.84 7.43
CA GLU A 29 -12.13 -4.66 7.17
C GLU A 29 -12.97 -4.83 8.44
N ILE A 30 -12.63 -5.84 9.26
CA ILE A 30 -13.38 -6.13 10.49
C ILE A 30 -12.88 -5.26 11.66
N ALA A 31 -11.57 -4.94 11.73
CA ALA A 31 -11.01 -4.06 12.76
C ALA A 31 -9.98 -3.07 12.17
N PRO A 32 -10.42 -1.92 11.64
CA PRO A 32 -9.55 -0.98 10.93
C PRO A 32 -8.49 -0.32 11.82
N HIS A 33 -8.72 -0.25 13.13
CA HIS A 33 -7.79 0.35 14.10
C HIS A 33 -6.78 -0.65 14.69
N TRP A 34 -6.75 -1.90 14.22
CA TRP A 34 -5.83 -2.90 14.74
C TRP A 34 -4.42 -2.70 14.19
N LYS A 35 -3.50 -2.28 15.06
CA LYS A 35 -2.13 -1.88 14.69
C LYS A 35 -1.24 -3.04 14.18
N GLN A 36 -1.47 -4.27 14.64
CA GLN A 36 -0.65 -5.43 14.28
C GLN A 36 -0.76 -5.79 12.79
N PRO A 37 -1.97 -5.99 12.22
CA PRO A 37 -2.13 -6.23 10.80
C PRO A 37 -1.67 -5.05 9.94
N LEU A 38 -1.87 -3.81 10.40
CA LEU A 38 -1.39 -2.60 9.71
C LEU A 38 0.13 -2.62 9.51
N SER A 39 0.89 -2.89 10.59
CA SER A 39 2.35 -2.96 10.53
C SER A 39 2.83 -4.10 9.62
N LEU A 40 2.20 -5.27 9.72
CA LEU A 40 2.56 -6.42 8.87
C LEU A 40 2.21 -6.17 7.41
N LYS A 41 1.08 -5.52 7.10
CA LYS A 41 0.65 -5.19 5.74
C LYS A 41 1.67 -4.28 5.04
N LYS A 42 2.18 -3.26 5.74
CA LYS A 42 3.25 -2.40 5.21
C LYS A 42 4.49 -3.21 4.82
N ASN A 43 4.94 -4.11 5.69
CA ASN A 43 6.09 -4.97 5.39
C ASN A 43 5.83 -5.88 4.19
N VAL A 44 4.63 -6.48 4.12
CA VAL A 44 4.21 -7.32 2.98
C VAL A 44 4.22 -6.52 1.67
N GLU A 45 3.67 -5.31 1.66
CA GLU A 45 3.65 -4.43 0.47
C GLU A 45 5.05 -4.01 0.03
N GLU A 46 5.94 -3.70 0.98
CA GLU A 46 7.35 -3.45 0.65
C GLU A 46 8.02 -4.66 0.01
N ARG A 47 7.73 -5.88 0.48
CA ARG A 47 8.27 -7.11 -0.11
C ARG A 47 7.71 -7.36 -1.50
N ILE A 48 6.40 -7.23 -1.69
CA ILE A 48 5.78 -7.31 -3.02
C ILE A 48 6.41 -6.31 -3.99
N THR A 49 6.65 -5.07 -3.52
CA THR A 49 7.26 -4.01 -4.35
C THR A 49 8.73 -4.30 -4.68
N LYS A 50 9.49 -4.82 -3.70
CA LYS A 50 10.92 -5.16 -3.86
C LYS A 50 11.14 -6.43 -4.71
N ASP A 51 10.32 -7.45 -4.48
CA ASP A 51 10.36 -8.72 -5.21
C ASP A 51 9.71 -8.60 -6.62
N GLY A 52 8.90 -7.56 -6.84
CA GLY A 52 8.13 -7.30 -8.06
C GLY A 52 8.74 -6.28 -9.03
N VAL A 53 10.03 -6.39 -9.37
CA VAL A 53 10.68 -5.59 -10.45
C VAL A 53 10.05 -5.82 -11.86
N ILE A 54 8.93 -6.54 -11.93
CA ILE A 54 7.97 -6.54 -13.04
C ILE A 54 6.58 -6.36 -12.39
N GLY A 55 5.81 -5.31 -12.65
CA GLY A 55 5.68 -4.59 -13.90
C GLY A 55 5.84 -3.08 -13.78
N ILE A 56 6.73 -2.57 -14.61
CA ILE A 56 6.59 -1.28 -15.26
C ILE A 56 5.19 -1.26 -15.92
N GLY A 57 4.28 -0.43 -15.39
CA GLY A 57 2.88 -0.24 -15.82
C GLY A 57 1.91 -0.84 -14.81
N ILE A 58 1.15 -0.11 -13.98
CA ILE A 58 0.45 1.18 -14.07
C ILE A 58 0.31 1.64 -12.59
N ALA A 59 0.55 2.86 -12.14
CA ALA A 59 -0.04 4.10 -12.59
C ALA A 59 0.91 5.29 -12.37
N VAL A 60 1.21 5.99 -13.47
CA VAL A 60 1.42 7.43 -13.41
C VAL A 60 0.07 8.05 -13.06
N THR A 61 -0.10 8.52 -11.83
CA THR A 61 -1.13 9.53 -11.55
C THR A 61 -0.48 10.67 -10.80
N ALA A 62 -0.20 11.73 -11.57
CA ALA A 62 0.31 13.00 -11.11
C ALA A 62 -0.61 13.61 -10.04
N VAL A 63 -0.02 14.10 -8.95
CA VAL A 63 -0.62 15.22 -8.21
C VAL A 63 0.28 16.42 -8.42
N SER A 64 0.04 17.05 -9.57
CA SER A 64 0.45 18.40 -9.92
C SER A 64 -0.20 19.38 -8.94
N LEU A 65 0.43 19.67 -7.79
CA LEU A 65 -0.07 20.69 -6.85
C LEU A 65 1.02 21.67 -6.36
N ILE A 66 2.04 21.95 -7.17
CA ILE A 66 2.86 23.18 -7.03
C ILE A 66 2.66 24.09 -8.26
N GLY A 67 1.50 23.98 -8.90
CA GLY A 67 1.05 24.84 -10.00
C GLY A 67 0.19 26.02 -9.53
N ILE A 68 0.28 26.45 -8.27
CA ILE A 68 -0.45 27.63 -7.74
C ILE A 68 0.52 28.66 -7.16
N ALA A 69 1.50 29.08 -7.97
CA ALA A 69 2.28 30.29 -7.68
C ALA A 69 2.71 31.09 -8.93
N ALA A 70 2.46 30.61 -10.16
CA ALA A 70 2.92 31.26 -11.38
C ALA A 70 1.81 31.97 -12.20
N ALA A 71 0.55 31.95 -11.75
CA ALA A 71 -0.56 32.64 -12.44
C ALA A 71 -0.81 34.08 -11.92
N ALA A 72 0.08 34.63 -11.08
CA ALA A 72 -0.01 36.00 -10.60
C ALA A 72 0.76 37.02 -11.47
N LEU A 73 1.52 36.60 -12.49
CA LEU A 73 2.45 37.48 -13.22
C LEU A 73 2.28 37.52 -14.75
N ALA A 74 1.27 36.85 -15.31
CA ALA A 74 1.00 36.91 -16.75
C ALA A 74 -0.17 37.85 -17.08
N ARG A 75 0.08 39.14 -16.84
CA ARG A 75 -0.28 40.24 -17.76
C ARG A 75 -1.78 40.40 -18.06
N ARG A 76 -2.42 41.28 -17.26
CA ARG A 76 -3.24 42.36 -17.84
C ARG A 76 -2.35 43.08 -18.86
N GLY A 77 -2.59 42.83 -20.14
CA GLY A 77 -2.20 43.64 -21.29
C GLY A 77 -3.45 43.87 -22.11
#